data_AF-A0AAU9TVE7-F1
#
_entry.id   AF-A0AAU9TVE7-F1
#
_cell.length_a   1.000
_cell.length_b   1.000
_cell.length_c   1.000
_cell.angle_alpha   90.00
_cell.angle_beta   90.00
_cell.angle_gamma   90.00
#
_symmetry.space_group_name_H-M   'P 1'
#
loop_
_entity.id
_entity.type
_entity.pdbx_description
1 polymer ?
#
loop_
_entity_poly.entity_id
_entity_poly.type
_entity_poly.pdbx_seq_one_letter_code
_entity_poly.pdbx_strand_id
1 'polypeptide(L)'
;MELNVQKCFHVKFSRKHVVAESNYYLNGTLIKEVNSIKDLGVIFDKKLTFDDHIQYITEKASKMLGFIMRNGKEFRNLQTKRLLYNAFVLSTLEYCAVAWRPHYACQSLRLERIQKRYLWHLAYSVGKRSKDSYESKLNYFKYISGKTWNYKRPYLFV
;
A
#
# COMPACT_ATOMS: atom_id res chain seq x y z
N MET A 1 -18.39 -0.67 30.68
CA MET A 1 -18.42 -0.64 29.20
C MET A 1 -18.54 -2.07 28.74
N GLU A 2 -19.61 -2.43 28.03
CA GLU A 2 -19.81 -3.79 27.50
C GLU A 2 -19.32 -3.89 26.05
N LEU A 3 -18.71 -5.02 25.69
CA LEU A 3 -18.20 -5.30 24.34
C LEU A 3 -19.25 -6.01 23.49
N ASN A 4 -19.40 -5.62 22.22
CA ASN A 4 -20.24 -6.34 21.27
C ASN A 4 -19.52 -7.60 20.75
N VAL A 5 -19.84 -8.76 21.33
CA VAL A 5 -19.19 -10.03 21.01
C VAL A 5 -19.33 -10.42 19.54
N GLN A 6 -20.41 -10.05 18.86
CA GLN A 6 -20.61 -10.36 17.43
C GLN A 6 -19.63 -9.63 16.51
N LYS A 7 -19.01 -8.54 16.99
CA LYS A 7 -17.95 -7.80 16.29
C LYS A 7 -16.54 -8.19 16.77
N CYS A 8 -16.44 -9.11 17.72
CA CYS A 8 -15.17 -9.62 18.22
C CYS A 8 -14.75 -10.85 17.41
N PHE A 9 -13.54 -10.81 16.88
CA PHE A 9 -12.91 -11.90 16.16
C PHE A 9 -11.52 -12.12 16.72
N HIS A 10 -10.97 -13.31 16.53
CA HIS A 10 -9.57 -13.56 16.84
C HIS A 10 -8.84 -14.15 15.64
N VAL A 11 -7.54 -13.89 15.57
CA VAL A 11 -6.60 -14.46 14.60
C VAL A 11 -5.40 -14.99 15.36
N LYS A 12 -4.85 -16.12 14.92
CA LYS A 12 -3.71 -16.78 15.56
C LYS A 12 -2.47 -16.61 14.70
N PHE A 13 -1.45 -15.94 15.22
CA PHE A 13 -0.15 -15.84 14.57
C PHE A 13 0.81 -16.85 15.21
N SER A 14 1.40 -17.72 14.40
CA SER A 14 2.33 -18.74 14.87
C SER A 14 3.35 -19.09 13.79
N ARG A 15 4.58 -19.37 14.20
CA ARG A 15 5.63 -19.94 13.34
C ARG A 15 5.63 -21.47 13.33
N LYS A 16 4.82 -22.11 14.18
CA LYS A 16 4.72 -23.57 14.24
C LYS A 16 3.98 -24.10 13.02
N HIS A 17 4.46 -25.21 12.46
CA HIS A 17 3.79 -25.89 11.34
C HIS A 17 2.41 -26.44 11.73
N VAL A 18 2.29 -26.92 12.97
CA VAL A 18 1.02 -27.34 13.58
C VAL A 18 0.65 -26.35 14.66
N VAL A 19 -0.46 -25.63 14.46
CA VAL A 19 -1.01 -24.68 15.42
C VAL A 19 -2.14 -25.38 16.16
N ALA A 20 -2.08 -25.39 17.49
CA ALA A 20 -3.13 -25.99 18.30
C ALA A 20 -4.46 -25.25 18.08
N GLU A 21 -5.54 -26.01 18.00
CA GLU A 21 -6.88 -25.45 18.08
C GLU A 21 -7.11 -24.92 19.50
N SER A 22 -7.77 -23.77 19.59
CA SER A 22 -8.05 -23.10 20.86
C SER A 22 -9.27 -22.25 20.66
N ASN A 23 -10.26 -22.47 21.51
CA ASN A 23 -11.51 -21.76 21.52
C ASN A 23 -11.44 -20.65 22.56
N TYR A 24 -11.74 -19.42 22.15
CA TYR A 24 -11.79 -18.27 23.04
C TYR A 24 -13.25 -17.90 23.28
N TYR A 25 -13.62 -17.65 24.54
CA TYR A 25 -14.97 -17.27 24.91
C TYR A 25 -14.97 -15.88 25.52
N LEU A 26 -15.95 -15.06 25.12
CA LEU A 26 -16.23 -13.75 25.71
C LEU A 26 -17.67 -13.74 26.16
N ASN A 27 -17.91 -13.51 27.46
CA ASN A 27 -19.25 -13.56 28.07
C ASN A 27 -20.01 -14.86 27.73
N GLY A 28 -19.33 -16.01 27.82
CA GLY A 28 -19.90 -17.33 27.49
C GLY A 28 -20.10 -17.60 26.00
N THR A 29 -19.83 -16.63 25.12
CA THR A 29 -20.00 -16.76 23.66
C THR A 29 -18.66 -17.04 22.99
N LEU A 30 -18.63 -18.04 22.10
CA LEU A 30 -17.42 -18.38 21.33
C LEU A 30 -17.05 -17.24 20.37
N ILE A 31 -15.81 -16.76 20.46
CA ILE A 31 -15.24 -15.78 19.53
C ILE A 31 -14.83 -16.51 18.25
N LYS A 32 -15.26 -15.98 17.10
CA LYS A 32 -14.96 -16.59 15.81
C LYS A 32 -13.48 -16.40 15.41
N GLU A 33 -12.82 -17.49 15.04
CA GLU A 33 -11.50 -17.46 14.39
C GLU A 33 -11.65 -16.97 12.94
N VAL A 34 -10.76 -16.06 12.52
CA VAL A 34 -10.67 -15.58 11.13
C VAL A 34 -9.25 -15.72 10.60
N ASN A 35 -9.13 -15.89 9.28
CA ASN A 35 -7.82 -15.99 8.61
C ASN A 35 -7.20 -14.62 8.30
N SER A 36 -8.00 -13.56 8.33
CA SER A 36 -7.57 -12.20 8.05
C SER A 36 -8.39 -11.24 8.89
N ILE A 37 -7.74 -10.23 9.46
CA ILE A 37 -8.38 -9.18 10.25
C ILE A 37 -7.86 -7.82 9.83
N LYS A 38 -8.75 -6.83 9.76
CA LYS A 38 -8.37 -5.44 9.53
C LYS A 38 -8.32 -4.71 10.86
N ASP A 39 -7.17 -4.14 11.18
CA ASP A 39 -6.98 -3.32 12.37
C ASP A 39 -6.19 -2.06 12.02
N LEU A 40 -6.64 -0.91 12.56
CA LEU A 40 -6.09 0.42 12.26
C LEU A 40 -5.80 0.64 10.76
N GLY A 41 -6.66 0.14 9.87
CA GLY A 41 -6.51 0.28 8.43
C GLY A 41 -5.54 -0.69 7.74
N VAL A 42 -4.85 -1.56 8.47
CA VAL A 42 -3.96 -2.61 7.96
C VAL A 42 -4.63 -3.97 8.00
N ILE A 43 -4.49 -4.76 6.93
CA ILE A 43 -5.02 -6.12 6.86
C ILE A 43 -3.92 -7.10 7.26
N PHE A 44 -4.15 -7.86 8.32
CA PHE A 44 -3.25 -8.89 8.82
C PHE A 44 -3.81 -10.26 8.44
N ASP A 45 -3.15 -10.95 7.52
CA ASP A 45 -3.42 -12.37 7.26
C ASP A 45 -2.72 -13.26 8.31
N LYS A 46 -3.26 -14.45 8.53
CA LYS A 46 -2.76 -15.44 9.51
C LYS A 46 -1.26 -15.76 9.35
N LYS A 47 -0.71 -15.62 8.13
CA LYS A 47 0.70 -15.89 7.82
C LYS A 47 1.59 -14.64 7.90
N LEU A 48 1.02 -13.46 8.19
CA LEU A 48 1.70 -12.16 8.20
C LEU A 48 2.45 -11.89 6.89
N THR A 49 1.89 -12.32 5.76
CA THR A 49 2.47 -12.09 4.43
C THR A 49 2.13 -10.71 3.88
N PHE A 50 1.06 -10.09 4.39
CA PHE A 50 0.48 -8.83 3.98
C PHE A 50 0.09 -8.78 2.49
N ASP A 51 -0.07 -9.92 1.81
CA ASP A 51 -0.39 -9.92 0.38
C ASP A 51 -1.77 -9.30 0.11
N ASP A 52 -2.77 -9.67 0.92
CA ASP A 52 -4.12 -9.10 0.86
C ASP A 52 -4.10 -7.58 1.11
N HIS A 53 -3.29 -7.13 2.07
CA HIS A 53 -3.13 -5.70 2.37
C HIS A 53 -2.51 -4.95 1.19
N ILE A 54 -1.43 -5.49 0.63
CA ILE A 54 -0.70 -4.87 -0.48
C ILE A 54 -1.57 -4.85 -1.73
N GLN A 55 -2.32 -5.91 -2.01
CA GLN A 55 -3.34 -5.91 -3.07
C GLN A 55 -4.39 -4.82 -2.82
N TYR A 56 -4.96 -4.75 -1.61
CA TYR A 56 -5.97 -3.76 -1.26
C TYR A 56 -5.47 -2.31 -1.45
N ILE A 57 -4.30 -1.96 -0.92
CA ILE A 57 -3.77 -0.59 -1.05
C ILE A 57 -3.36 -0.27 -2.49
N THR A 58 -2.83 -1.24 -3.23
CA THR A 58 -2.43 -1.01 -4.64
C THR A 58 -3.64 -0.77 -5.53
N GLU A 59 -4.72 -1.53 -5.35
CA GLU A 59 -5.97 -1.31 -6.06
C GLU A 59 -6.58 0.05 -5.73
N LYS A 60 -6.63 0.41 -4.44
CA LYS A 60 -7.13 1.71 -3.96
C LYS A 60 -6.32 2.87 -4.55
N ALA A 61 -4.99 2.79 -4.48
CA ALA A 61 -4.08 3.78 -5.02
C ALA A 61 -4.14 3.86 -6.56
N SER A 62 -4.32 2.73 -7.26
CA SER A 62 -4.47 2.70 -8.72
C SER A 62 -5.76 3.37 -9.18
N LYS A 63 -6.89 3.16 -8.47
CA LYS A 63 -8.16 3.85 -8.72
C LYS A 63 -8.01 5.36 -8.54
N MET A 64 -7.38 5.78 -7.44
CA MET A 64 -7.12 7.19 -7.15
C MET A 64 -6.18 7.84 -8.18
N LEU A 65 -5.11 7.15 -8.57
CA LEU A 65 -4.21 7.61 -9.63
C LEU A 65 -4.96 7.79 -10.95
N GLY A 66 -5.82 6.83 -11.32
CA GLY A 66 -6.68 6.96 -12.50
C GLY A 66 -7.62 8.17 -12.43
N PHE A 67 -8.20 8.43 -11.26
CA PHE A 67 -9.04 9.61 -11.03
C PHE A 67 -8.24 10.92 -11.20
N ILE A 68 -7.05 11.01 -10.59
CA ILE A 68 -6.17 12.18 -10.72
C ILE A 68 -5.73 12.40 -12.16
N MET A 69 -5.37 11.33 -12.88
CA MET A 69 -4.93 11.44 -14.29
C MET A 69 -6.06 11.92 -15.21
N ARG A 70 -7.30 11.46 -14.99
CA ARG A 70 -8.46 11.90 -15.80
C ARG A 70 -8.85 13.34 -15.52
N ASN A 71 -9.00 13.70 -14.24
CA ASN A 71 -9.50 15.03 -13.86
C ASN A 71 -8.39 16.10 -13.86
N GLY A 72 -7.14 15.69 -13.66
CA GLY A 72 -5.98 16.58 -13.64
C GLY A 72 -5.29 16.76 -14.99
N LYS A 73 -5.97 16.41 -16.10
CA LYS A 73 -5.42 16.54 -17.46
C LYS A 73 -5.06 17.99 -17.77
N GLU A 74 -5.93 18.93 -17.41
CA GLU A 74 -5.76 20.36 -17.68
C GLU A 74 -4.75 21.04 -16.74
N PHE A 75 -4.28 20.36 -15.69
CA PHE A 75 -3.24 20.91 -14.82
C PHE A 75 -1.92 20.97 -15.59
N ARG A 76 -1.48 22.18 -15.95
CA ARG A 76 -0.19 22.41 -16.63
C ARG A 76 0.99 22.40 -15.65
N ASN A 77 0.75 22.77 -14.40
CA ASN A 77 1.78 22.82 -13.38
C ASN A 77 2.14 21.41 -12.87
N LEU A 78 3.41 21.03 -13.03
CA LEU A 78 3.94 19.75 -12.55
C LEU A 78 3.91 19.63 -11.02
N GLN A 79 4.10 20.74 -10.30
CA GLN A 79 4.05 20.72 -8.83
C GLN A 79 2.67 20.37 -8.32
N THR A 80 1.61 20.87 -8.97
CA THR A 80 0.23 20.48 -8.65
C THR A 80 0.01 18.98 -8.86
N LYS A 81 0.49 18.42 -9.99
CA LYS A 81 0.41 16.98 -10.25
C LYS A 81 1.19 16.15 -9.22
N ARG A 82 2.32 16.65 -8.73
CA ARG A 82 3.13 16.00 -7.67
C ARG A 82 2.42 16.04 -6.34
N LEU A 83 1.87 17.19 -5.96
CA LEU A 83 1.11 17.36 -4.73
C LEU A 83 -0.07 16.39 -4.68
N LEU A 84 -0.85 16.29 -5.75
CA LEU A 84 -1.98 15.36 -5.82
C LEU A 84 -1.55 13.89 -5.70
N TYR A 85 -0.47 13.50 -6.39
CA TYR A 85 0.06 12.14 -6.27
C TYR A 85 0.53 11.84 -4.85
N ASN A 86 1.30 12.73 -4.25
CA ASN A 86 1.84 12.54 -2.90
C ASN A 86 0.71 12.48 -1.86
N ALA A 87 -0.23 13.43 -1.91
CA ALA A 87 -1.29 13.58 -0.93
C ALA A 87 -2.33 12.44 -0.96
N PHE A 88 -2.63 11.87 -2.12
CA PHE A 88 -3.70 10.88 -2.24
C PHE A 88 -3.22 9.46 -2.58
N VAL A 89 -2.21 9.34 -3.44
CA VAL A 89 -1.72 8.03 -3.91
C VAL A 89 -0.62 7.54 -2.98
N LEU A 90 0.42 8.35 -2.77
CA LEU A 90 1.58 7.94 -1.98
C LEU A 90 1.22 7.79 -0.49
N SER A 91 0.43 8.71 0.07
CA SER A 91 -0.10 8.58 1.43
C SER A 91 -0.83 7.26 1.67
N THR A 92 -1.64 6.80 0.70
CA THR A 92 -2.32 5.49 0.76
C THR A 92 -1.33 4.34 0.73
N LEU A 93 -0.28 4.44 -0.08
CA LEU A 93 0.74 3.40 -0.21
C LEU A 93 1.73 3.37 0.95
N GLU A 94 1.88 4.43 1.73
CA GLU A 94 2.85 4.51 2.83
C GLU A 94 2.21 4.43 4.22
N TYR A 95 0.89 4.54 4.30
CA TYR A 95 0.15 4.45 5.54
C TYR A 95 0.49 3.17 6.30
N CYS A 96 0.94 3.31 7.55
CA CYS A 96 1.35 2.21 8.43
C CYS A 96 2.41 1.26 7.83
N ALA A 97 3.26 1.72 6.90
CA ALA A 97 4.27 0.89 6.25
C ALA A 97 5.24 0.23 7.25
N VAL A 98 5.46 0.81 8.43
CA VAL A 98 6.26 0.19 9.50
C VAL A 98 5.73 -1.20 9.89
N ALA A 99 4.43 -1.43 9.79
CA ALA A 99 3.80 -2.71 10.14
C ALA A 99 3.86 -3.75 9.01
N TRP A 100 3.65 -3.36 7.75
CA TRP A 100 3.37 -4.31 6.65
C TRP A 100 4.40 -4.35 5.53
N ARG A 101 5.48 -3.54 5.59
CA ARG A 101 6.51 -3.39 4.54
C ARG A 101 6.72 -4.66 3.69
N PRO A 102 6.76 -4.54 2.34
CA PRO A 102 6.81 -5.69 1.45
C PRO A 102 8.07 -6.53 1.69
N HIS A 103 7.88 -7.81 1.98
CA HIS A 103 8.98 -8.76 2.17
C HIS A 103 9.42 -9.41 0.85
N TYR A 104 8.48 -9.58 -0.08
CA TYR A 104 8.73 -10.25 -1.35
C TYR A 104 8.94 -9.25 -2.48
N ALA A 105 9.88 -9.55 -3.40
CA ALA A 105 10.15 -8.69 -4.56
C ALA A 105 8.91 -8.46 -5.42
N CYS A 106 8.03 -9.47 -5.56
CA CYS A 106 6.78 -9.33 -6.30
C CYS A 106 5.85 -8.27 -5.70
N GLN A 107 5.81 -8.12 -4.37
CA GLN A 107 5.02 -7.11 -3.68
C GLN A 107 5.58 -5.72 -3.93
N SER A 108 6.91 -5.54 -3.81
CA SER A 108 7.57 -4.27 -4.15
C SER A 108 7.33 -3.88 -5.61
N LEU A 109 7.34 -4.84 -6.54
CA LEU A 109 7.01 -4.60 -7.94
C LEU A 109 5.55 -4.16 -8.14
N ARG A 110 4.59 -4.69 -7.37
CA ARG A 110 3.18 -4.24 -7.41
C ARG A 110 3.05 -2.76 -7.02
N LEU A 111 3.73 -2.34 -5.95
CA LEU A 111 3.78 -0.93 -5.53
C LEU A 111 4.47 -0.06 -6.60
N GLU A 112 5.60 -0.52 -7.12
CA GLU A 112 6.39 0.22 -8.11
C GLU A 112 5.65 0.44 -9.43
N ARG A 113 4.76 -0.47 -9.84
CA ARG A 113 3.91 -0.31 -11.03
C ARG A 113 3.04 0.95 -10.96
N ILE A 114 2.56 1.33 -9.78
CA ILE A 114 1.74 2.53 -9.59
C ILE A 114 2.59 3.79 -9.82
N GLN A 115 3.78 3.84 -9.20
CA GLN A 115 4.73 4.94 -9.40
C GLN A 115 5.18 5.02 -10.86
N LYS A 116 5.47 3.89 -11.50
CA LYS A 116 5.85 3.83 -12.92
C LYS A 116 4.73 4.41 -13.80
N ARG A 117 3.48 4.04 -13.59
CA ARG A 117 2.33 4.59 -14.31
C ARG A 117 2.22 6.11 -14.14
N TYR A 118 2.41 6.61 -12.93
CA TYR A 118 2.40 8.05 -12.66
C TYR A 118 3.54 8.80 -13.36
N LEU A 119 4.77 8.28 -13.29
CA LEU A 119 5.94 8.89 -13.95
C LEU A 119 5.81 8.91 -15.47
N TRP A 120 5.19 7.88 -16.05
CA TRP A 120 4.85 7.87 -17.47
C TRP A 120 3.87 8.98 -17.84
N HIS A 121 2.84 9.19 -17.02
CA HIS A 121 1.89 10.29 -17.21
C HIS A 121 2.58 11.67 -17.11
N LEU A 122 3.49 11.85 -16.14
CA LEU A 122 4.28 13.08 -16.04
C LEU A 122 5.18 13.30 -17.27
N ALA A 123 5.89 12.26 -17.71
CA ALA A 123 6.76 12.33 -18.89
C ALA A 123 5.99 12.75 -20.15
N TYR A 124 4.79 12.18 -20.34
CA TYR A 124 3.90 12.59 -21.42
C TYR A 124 3.52 14.06 -21.33
N SER A 125 3.18 14.56 -20.14
CA SER A 125 2.79 15.97 -19.96
C SER A 125 3.90 16.99 -20.22
N VAL A 126 5.17 16.57 -20.24
CA VAL A 126 6.34 17.42 -20.56
C VAL A 126 6.91 17.15 -21.95
N GLY A 127 6.22 16.37 -22.79
CA GLY A 127 6.67 16.05 -24.14
C GLY A 127 7.83 15.04 -24.23
N LYS A 128 8.23 14.41 -23.12
CA LYS A 128 9.27 13.35 -23.13
C LYS A 128 8.67 12.02 -23.55
N ARG A 129 8.91 11.62 -24.81
CA ARG A 129 8.43 10.36 -25.40
C ARG A 129 9.24 9.12 -24.96
N SER A 130 8.64 7.95 -25.22
CA SER A 130 8.87 6.59 -24.70
C SER A 130 10.28 6.02 -24.53
N LYS A 131 11.35 6.64 -25.05
CA LYS A 131 12.67 5.99 -25.11
C LYS A 131 13.46 6.01 -23.80
N ASP A 132 13.12 6.90 -22.86
CA ASP A 132 13.85 6.99 -21.59
C ASP A 132 13.62 5.75 -20.71
N SER A 133 14.66 5.23 -20.08
CA SER A 133 14.53 4.16 -19.07
C SER A 133 13.70 4.63 -17.87
N TYR A 134 13.26 3.67 -17.04
CA TYR A 134 12.52 4.00 -15.81
C TYR A 134 13.39 4.79 -14.83
N GLU A 135 14.65 4.40 -14.72
CA GLU A 135 15.70 5.00 -13.89
C GLU A 135 15.98 6.45 -14.31
N SER A 136 16.04 6.73 -15.62
CA SER A 136 16.20 8.10 -16.12
C SER A 136 15.03 9.00 -15.72
N LYS A 137 13.79 8.47 -15.74
CA LYS A 137 12.60 9.22 -15.31
C LYS A 137 12.58 9.47 -13.81
N LEU A 138 13.01 8.50 -13.00
CA LEU A 138 13.16 8.65 -11.55
C LEU A 138 14.10 9.81 -11.23
N ASN A 139 15.29 9.83 -11.85
CA ASN A 139 16.28 10.89 -11.65
C ASN A 139 15.75 12.25 -12.10
N TYR A 140 15.13 12.31 -13.29
CA TYR A 140 14.59 13.56 -13.84
C TYR A 140 13.50 14.16 -12.95
N PHE A 141 12.55 13.33 -12.49
CA PHE A 141 11.46 13.80 -11.63
C PHE A 141 11.80 13.81 -10.14
N LYS A 142 13.02 13.43 -9.75
CA LYS A 142 13.52 13.33 -8.37
C LYS A 142 12.69 12.37 -7.49
N TYR A 143 12.32 11.21 -8.04
CA TYR A 143 11.65 10.13 -7.30
C TYR A 143 12.63 9.00 -6.97
N ILE A 144 12.45 8.39 -5.80
CA ILE A 144 13.21 7.21 -5.37
C ILE A 144 12.52 5.94 -5.89
N SER A 145 13.28 4.94 -6.35
CA SER A 145 12.73 3.67 -6.86
C SER A 145 11.99 2.88 -5.78
N GLY A 146 10.92 2.20 -6.23
CA GLY A 146 10.15 1.22 -5.48
C GLY A 146 10.98 0.09 -4.88
N LYS A 147 12.07 -0.28 -5.55
CA LYS A 147 13.00 -1.35 -5.13
C LYS A 147 13.75 -1.01 -3.83
N THR A 148 13.83 0.27 -3.47
CA THR A 148 14.51 0.73 -2.24
C THR A 148 13.56 0.98 -1.06
N TRP A 149 12.29 0.60 -1.20
CA TRP A 149 11.30 0.66 -0.10
C TRP A 149 11.80 -0.05 1.18
N ASN A 150 12.68 -1.03 1.02
CA ASN A 150 13.24 -1.82 2.12
C ASN A 150 14.32 -1.10 2.93
N TYR A 151 14.92 0.00 2.44
CA TYR A 151 16.15 0.55 3.05
C TYR A 151 16.21 2.07 3.19
N LYS A 152 15.46 2.88 2.41
CA LYS A 152 15.72 4.34 2.33
C LYS A 152 14.48 5.24 2.21
N ARG A 153 13.47 5.04 3.05
CA ARG A 153 12.53 6.13 3.35
C ARG A 153 12.45 6.37 4.86
N PRO A 154 13.45 7.04 5.45
CA PRO A 154 13.20 7.76 6.68
C PRO A 154 12.33 8.96 6.27
N TYR A 155 11.02 8.88 6.51
CA TYR A 155 10.15 10.04 6.68
C TYR A 155 10.44 11.23 5.75
N LEU A 156 10.27 11.10 4.42
CA LEU A 156 10.37 12.24 3.48
C LEU A 156 9.07 13.06 3.42
N PHE A 157 8.42 13.22 4.57
CA PHE A 157 7.30 14.13 4.78
C PHE A 157 7.52 14.87 6.10
N VAL A 158 8.63 15.59 6.19
CA VAL A 158 8.76 16.84 6.95
C VAL A 158 9.52 17.82 6.06
#